data_AF-A0A1A9C0V6-F1
#
_entry.id   AF-A0A1A9C0V6-F1
#
_cell.length_a   1.000
_cell.length_b   1.000
_cell.length_c   1.000
_cell.angle_alpha   90.00
_cell.angle_beta   90.00
_cell.angle_gamma   90.00
#
_symmetry.space_group_name_H-M   'P 1'
#
loop_
_entity.id
_entity.type
_entity.pdbx_description
1 polymer ?
#
loop_
_entity_poly.entity_id
_entity_poly.type
_entity_poly.pdbx_seq_one_letter_code
_entity_poly.pdbx_strand_id
1 'polypeptide(L)'
;MEPVRVPDSRLASMQADMAKLMDLAAQHERQLDDLSAAPPTPDSPFAAYGLPGFAGLPPAPAPPEPRPILELEDEEYEDELDALSDWVDDFLMRVYGAEVTTAAPWCEQWQEHADVVAWLHALWLAYQQHKEAEAGLSGLFVWHRDFLTHAMATVRAAGGPLSACMTDPDRPAHRLLPGPRPSNRTTSAIEEPDEPGERGDHGESGELGQASG
;
A
#
# COMPACT_ATOMS: atom_id res chain seq x y z
N MET A 1 -17.90 -11.55 72.57
CA MET A 1 -18.14 -10.92 71.26
C MET A 1 -19.25 -9.92 71.49
N GLU A 2 -18.90 -8.64 71.62
CA GLU A 2 -19.83 -7.58 72.00
C GLU A 2 -20.70 -7.21 70.78
N PRO A 3 -22.03 -7.13 70.91
CA PRO A 3 -22.90 -6.83 69.77
C PRO A 3 -22.68 -5.38 69.33
N VAL A 4 -22.23 -5.20 68.10
CA VAL A 4 -22.11 -3.88 67.45
C VAL A 4 -23.51 -3.26 67.34
N ARG A 5 -23.81 -2.31 68.22
CA ARG A 5 -25.02 -1.48 68.13
C ARG A 5 -24.81 -0.43 67.05
N VAL A 6 -25.49 -0.59 65.92
CA VAL A 6 -25.59 0.46 64.92
C VAL A 6 -26.58 1.52 65.43
N PRO A 7 -26.20 2.80 65.53
CA PRO A 7 -27.12 3.84 65.96
C PRO A 7 -28.23 4.02 64.92
N ASP A 8 -29.47 4.25 65.37
CA ASP A 8 -30.66 4.32 64.51
C ASP A 8 -30.55 5.39 63.41
N SER A 9 -29.83 6.48 63.68
CA SER A 9 -29.53 7.52 62.69
C SER A 9 -28.70 7.02 61.52
N ARG A 10 -27.79 6.07 61.75
CA ARG A 10 -26.95 5.45 60.72
C ARG A 10 -27.76 4.45 59.88
N LEU A 11 -28.70 3.73 60.49
CA LEU A 11 -29.64 2.87 59.75
C LEU A 11 -30.58 3.68 58.85
N ALA A 12 -31.11 4.79 59.36
CA ALA A 12 -31.95 5.70 58.58
C ALA A 12 -31.20 6.32 57.39
N SER A 13 -29.92 6.69 57.57
CA SER A 13 -29.06 7.15 56.48
C SER A 13 -28.87 6.07 55.42
N MET A 14 -28.53 4.83 55.82
CA MET A 14 -28.34 3.73 54.89
C MET A 14 -29.63 3.37 54.12
N GLN A 15 -30.78 3.44 54.78
CA GLN A 15 -32.08 3.24 54.13
C GLN A 15 -32.38 4.34 53.10
N ALA A 16 -32.08 5.60 53.43
CA ALA A 16 -32.21 6.71 52.50
C ALA A 16 -31.27 6.57 51.30
N ASP A 17 -30.03 6.15 51.53
CA ASP A 17 -29.05 5.90 50.47
C ASP A 17 -29.49 4.74 49.56
N MET A 18 -30.03 3.65 50.13
CA MET A 18 -30.58 2.53 49.36
C MET A 18 -31.79 2.95 48.52
N ALA A 19 -32.71 3.73 49.09
CA ALA A 19 -33.85 4.26 48.35
C ALA A 19 -33.41 5.15 47.17
N LYS A 20 -32.36 5.96 47.37
CA LYS A 20 -31.78 6.81 46.33
C LYS A 20 -31.09 5.99 45.23
N LEU A 21 -30.39 4.91 45.59
CA LEU A 21 -29.78 3.99 44.62
C LEU A 21 -30.84 3.27 43.78
N MET A 22 -31.95 2.87 44.40
CA MET A 22 -33.06 2.24 43.66
C MET A 22 -33.73 3.20 42.69
N ASP A 23 -33.93 4.47 43.09
CA ASP A 23 -34.49 5.49 42.19
C ASP A 23 -33.54 5.79 41.02
N LEU A 24 -32.23 5.87 41.28
CA LEU A 24 -31.21 6.03 40.24
C LEU A 24 -31.21 4.84 39.26
N ALA A 25 -31.35 3.61 39.77
CA ALA A 25 -31.43 2.42 38.92
C ALA A 25 -32.66 2.45 38.01
N ALA A 26 -33.82 2.84 38.52
CA ALA A 26 -35.05 2.97 37.75
C ALA A 26 -35.00 4.11 36.70
N GLN A 27 -34.19 5.14 36.93
CA GLN A 27 -33.92 6.19 35.95
C GLN A 27 -32.99 5.68 34.84
N HIS A 28 -31.98 4.91 35.20
CA HIS A 28 -31.03 4.33 34.25
C HIS A 28 -31.71 3.32 33.30
N GLU A 29 -32.62 2.47 33.81
CA GLU A 29 -33.40 1.55 32.97
C GLU A 29 -34.26 2.29 31.94
N ARG A 30 -34.95 3.36 32.35
CA ARG A 30 -35.74 4.20 31.43
C ARG A 30 -34.86 4.85 30.36
N GLN A 31 -33.65 5.25 30.71
CA GLN A 31 -32.69 5.82 29.77
C GLN A 31 -32.18 4.77 28.77
N LEU A 32 -31.94 3.53 29.21
CA LEU A 32 -31.57 2.43 28.34
C LEU A 32 -32.71 2.05 27.38
N ASP A 33 -33.94 2.01 27.87
CA ASP A 33 -35.13 1.74 27.03
C ASP A 33 -35.28 2.81 25.93
N ASP A 34 -35.12 4.09 26.27
CA ASP A 34 -35.20 5.21 25.32
C ASP A 34 -34.11 5.12 24.24
N LEU A 35 -32.86 4.84 24.64
CA LEU A 35 -31.74 4.65 23.71
C LEU A 35 -31.94 3.42 22.80
N SER A 36 -32.55 2.34 23.33
CA SER A 36 -32.83 1.12 22.58
C SER A 36 -33.98 1.27 21.58
N ALA A 37 -34.92 2.18 21.84
CA ALA A 37 -36.09 2.43 21.01
C ALA A 37 -35.81 3.35 19.80
N ALA A 38 -34.57 3.81 19.62
CA ALA A 38 -34.17 4.63 18.49
C ALA A 38 -34.51 3.90 17.17
N PRO A 39 -35.30 4.51 16.27
CA PRO A 39 -35.75 3.82 15.06
C PRO A 39 -34.54 3.47 14.17
N PRO A 40 -34.56 2.28 13.53
CA PRO A 40 -33.49 1.89 12.63
C PRO A 40 -33.40 2.92 11.50
N THR A 41 -32.18 3.37 11.21
CA THR A 41 -31.93 4.21 10.04
C THR A 41 -32.17 3.38 8.78
N PRO A 42 -32.92 3.90 7.79
CA PRO A 42 -33.33 3.12 6.62
C PRO A 42 -32.17 2.66 5.73
N ASP A 43 -30.97 3.21 5.93
CA ASP A 43 -29.78 2.94 5.10
C ASP A 43 -28.73 2.03 5.76
N SER A 44 -29.05 1.34 6.86
CA SER A 44 -28.11 0.39 7.49
C SER A 44 -28.17 -1.00 6.82
N PRO A 45 -27.04 -1.56 6.35
CA PRO A 45 -26.98 -2.90 5.77
C PRO A 45 -27.32 -4.02 6.78
N PHE A 46 -27.36 -3.70 8.08
CA PHE A 46 -27.72 -4.63 9.14
C PHE A 46 -29.20 -4.57 9.55
N ALA A 47 -29.97 -3.61 9.01
CA ALA A 47 -31.41 -3.48 9.29
C ALA A 47 -32.20 -4.74 8.89
N ALA A 48 -31.75 -5.45 7.84
CA ALA A 48 -32.33 -6.71 7.39
C ALA A 48 -32.26 -7.84 8.43
N TYR A 49 -31.38 -7.72 9.43
CA TYR A 49 -31.15 -8.75 10.45
C TYR A 49 -31.69 -8.37 11.83
N GLY A 50 -32.39 -7.24 11.97
CA GLY A 50 -33.00 -6.80 13.23
C GLY A 50 -32.01 -6.50 14.36
N LEU A 51 -30.72 -6.35 14.03
CA LEU A 51 -29.68 -5.97 14.97
C LEU A 51 -29.64 -4.44 15.08
N PRO A 52 -29.56 -3.88 16.31
CA PRO A 52 -29.30 -2.45 16.47
C PRO A 52 -27.95 -2.15 15.81
N GLY A 53 -27.95 -1.25 14.82
CA GLY A 53 -26.70 -0.72 14.30
C GLY A 53 -25.94 -0.08 15.44
N PHE A 54 -24.61 -0.24 15.50
CA PHE A 54 -23.75 0.52 16.40
C PHE A 54 -23.81 2.01 16.01
N ALA A 55 -24.91 2.67 16.35
CA ALA A 55 -25.16 4.07 16.10
C ALA A 55 -24.25 4.88 17.01
N GLY A 56 -23.23 5.52 16.42
CA GLY A 56 -22.37 6.47 17.12
C GLY A 56 -20.88 6.15 17.13
N LEU A 57 -20.44 5.00 16.61
CA LEU A 57 -19.03 4.84 16.28
C LEU A 57 -18.77 5.60 14.96
N PRO A 58 -17.80 6.53 14.90
CA PRO A 58 -17.36 7.04 13.61
C PRO A 58 -17.01 5.83 12.73
N PRO A 59 -17.34 5.83 11.43
CA PRO A 59 -16.88 4.78 10.53
C PRO A 59 -15.38 4.64 10.75
N ALA A 60 -14.91 3.41 11.01
CA ALA A 60 -13.49 3.15 11.11
C ALA A 60 -12.85 3.74 9.83
N PRO A 61 -11.72 4.47 9.93
CA PRO A 61 -11.05 4.98 8.76
C PRO A 61 -10.86 3.81 7.80
N ALA A 62 -11.34 3.95 6.57
CA ALA A 62 -11.16 2.92 5.57
C ALA A 62 -9.67 2.60 5.50
N PRO A 63 -9.27 1.31 5.48
CA PRO A 63 -7.87 0.97 5.31
C PRO A 63 -7.36 1.67 4.05
N PRO A 64 -6.12 2.21 4.07
CA PRO A 64 -5.56 2.88 2.91
C PRO A 64 -5.63 1.95 1.69
N GLU A 65 -6.13 2.47 0.58
CA GLU A 65 -6.23 1.70 -0.66
C GLU A 65 -4.82 1.31 -1.13
N PRO A 66 -4.59 0.05 -1.52
CA PRO A 66 -3.28 -0.37 -2.00
C PRO A 66 -2.96 0.36 -3.31
N ARG A 67 -1.95 1.23 -3.28
CA ARG A 67 -1.42 1.93 -4.45
C ARG A 67 -0.15 1.23 -4.96
N PRO A 68 0.08 1.18 -6.29
CA PRO A 68 1.35 0.70 -6.82
C PRO A 68 2.51 1.56 -6.29
N ILE A 69 3.62 0.93 -5.89
CA ILE A 69 4.79 1.63 -5.32
C ILE A 69 5.31 2.77 -6.22
N LEU A 70 5.25 2.62 -7.54
CA LEU A 70 5.73 3.65 -8.48
C LEU A 70 4.83 4.90 -8.54
N GLU A 71 3.67 4.89 -7.90
CA GLU A 71 2.77 6.05 -7.75
C GLU A 71 2.96 6.76 -6.40
N LEU A 72 3.82 6.23 -5.52
CA LEU A 72 4.16 6.86 -4.25
C LEU A 72 5.23 7.93 -4.47
N GLU A 73 5.26 8.93 -3.59
CA GLU A 73 6.14 10.10 -3.71
C GLU A 73 7.06 10.21 -2.48
N ASP A 74 8.30 10.65 -2.72
CA ASP A 74 9.31 10.99 -1.71
C ASP A 74 9.43 9.96 -0.56
N GLU A 75 9.14 10.37 0.68
CA GLU A 75 9.29 9.57 1.90
C GLU A 75 8.37 8.34 1.90
N GLU A 76 7.16 8.45 1.33
CA GLU A 76 6.23 7.31 1.24
C GLU A 76 6.78 6.22 0.31
N TYR A 77 7.45 6.61 -0.77
CA TYR A 77 8.10 5.66 -1.68
C TYR A 77 9.26 4.94 -0.99
N GLU A 78 10.13 5.68 -0.29
CA GLU A 78 11.29 5.09 0.40
C GLU A 78 10.86 4.14 1.53
N ASP A 79 9.88 4.54 2.36
CA ASP A 79 9.34 3.70 3.43
C ASP A 79 8.75 2.39 2.89
N GLU A 80 7.99 2.48 1.78
CA GLU A 80 7.40 1.31 1.14
C GLU A 80 8.47 0.41 0.50
N LEU A 81 9.50 1.00 -0.10
CA LEU A 81 10.62 0.27 -0.71
C LEU A 81 11.47 -0.45 0.34
N ASP A 82 11.69 0.16 1.51
CA ASP A 82 12.36 -0.45 2.64
C ASP A 82 11.56 -1.65 3.18
N ALA A 83 10.25 -1.48 3.42
CA ALA A 83 9.37 -2.55 3.86
C ALA A 83 9.30 -3.71 2.84
N LEU A 84 9.28 -3.37 1.54
CA LEU A 84 9.37 -4.36 0.47
C LEU A 84 10.71 -5.08 0.48
N SER A 85 11.82 -4.36 0.67
CA SER A 85 13.16 -4.94 0.69
C SER A 85 13.35 -5.93 1.83
N ASP A 86 12.91 -5.57 3.04
CA ASP A 86 12.90 -6.49 4.18
C ASP A 86 12.11 -7.77 3.86
N TRP A 87 10.92 -7.64 3.27
CA TRP A 87 10.11 -8.81 2.91
C TRP A 87 10.78 -9.66 1.81
N VAL A 88 11.40 -9.03 0.81
CA VAL A 88 12.10 -9.74 -0.26
C VAL A 88 13.28 -10.54 0.29
N ASP A 89 14.10 -9.93 1.15
CA ASP A 89 15.33 -10.54 1.65
C ASP A 89 15.07 -11.58 2.75
N ASP A 90 14.21 -11.26 3.72
CA ASP A 90 13.98 -12.14 4.87
C ASP A 90 12.99 -13.27 4.60
N PHE A 91 12.06 -13.10 3.65
CA PHE A 91 11.04 -14.08 3.35
C PHE A 91 11.12 -14.62 1.92
N LEU A 92 10.96 -13.77 0.90
CA LEU A 92 10.80 -14.24 -0.47
C LEU A 92 12.03 -15.00 -0.96
N MET A 93 13.21 -14.40 -0.89
CA MET A 93 14.45 -14.99 -1.38
C MET A 93 14.96 -16.08 -0.45
N ARG A 94 14.75 -15.94 0.85
CA ARG A 94 15.10 -16.98 1.82
C ARG A 94 14.33 -18.29 1.59
N VAL A 95 13.06 -18.21 1.20
CA VAL A 95 12.18 -19.40 1.05
C VAL A 95 12.06 -19.88 -0.40
N TYR A 96 11.96 -18.95 -1.35
CA TYR A 96 11.66 -19.23 -2.77
C TYR A 96 12.80 -18.84 -3.72
N GLY A 97 13.91 -18.31 -3.21
CA GLY A 97 15.10 -17.97 -3.98
C GLY A 97 15.89 -19.21 -4.37
N ALA A 98 15.51 -19.89 -5.45
CA ALA A 98 16.33 -20.93 -6.06
C ALA A 98 17.73 -20.39 -6.45
N GLU A 99 18.71 -21.28 -6.61
CA GLU A 99 20.09 -20.95 -6.97
C GLU A 99 20.17 -19.97 -8.16
N VAL A 100 21.11 -19.02 -8.09
CA VAL A 100 21.34 -18.07 -9.17
C VAL A 100 22.08 -18.77 -10.30
N THR A 101 21.47 -18.77 -11.48
CA THR A 101 22.01 -19.40 -12.69
C THR A 101 21.68 -18.53 -13.90
N THR A 102 22.24 -18.86 -15.07
CA THR A 102 21.82 -18.22 -16.34
C THR A 102 20.33 -18.40 -16.64
N ALA A 103 19.70 -19.47 -16.15
CA ALA A 103 18.27 -19.70 -16.33
C ALA A 103 17.39 -18.97 -15.29
N ALA A 104 17.99 -18.57 -14.16
CA ALA A 104 17.33 -17.90 -13.04
C ALA A 104 18.25 -16.81 -12.47
N PRO A 105 18.46 -15.68 -13.18
CA PRO A 105 19.29 -14.58 -12.69
C PRO A 105 18.69 -13.93 -11.43
N TRP A 106 19.53 -13.18 -10.73
CA TRP A 106 19.13 -12.29 -9.64
C TRP A 106 19.99 -11.02 -9.69
N CYS A 107 19.57 -9.95 -9.00
CA CYS A 107 20.38 -8.76 -8.82
C CYS A 107 20.33 -8.34 -7.36
N GLU A 108 21.50 -8.09 -6.76
CA GLU A 108 21.59 -7.57 -5.38
C GLU A 108 21.14 -6.11 -5.30
N GLN A 109 21.11 -5.40 -6.43
CA GLN A 109 20.62 -4.04 -6.57
C GLN A 109 19.30 -4.03 -7.36
N TRP A 110 18.42 -4.99 -7.11
CA TRP A 110 17.16 -5.13 -7.85
C TRP A 110 16.25 -3.90 -7.71
N GLN A 111 16.45 -3.09 -6.65
CA GLN A 111 15.73 -1.84 -6.41
C GLN A 111 15.99 -0.79 -7.50
N GLU A 112 17.12 -0.87 -8.21
CA GLU A 112 17.40 0.00 -9.37
C GLU A 112 16.59 -0.39 -10.62
N HIS A 113 15.92 -1.55 -10.60
CA HIS A 113 15.09 -2.04 -11.69
C HIS A 113 13.61 -1.75 -11.42
N ALA A 114 13.09 -0.62 -11.92
CA ALA A 114 11.72 -0.18 -11.68
C ALA A 114 10.64 -1.23 -12.05
N ASP A 115 10.88 -2.03 -13.09
CA ASP A 115 9.99 -3.12 -13.48
C ASP A 115 10.00 -4.27 -12.47
N VAL A 116 11.17 -4.63 -11.94
CA VAL A 116 11.31 -5.62 -10.88
C VAL A 116 10.66 -5.13 -9.58
N VAL A 117 10.89 -3.87 -9.21
CA VAL A 117 10.24 -3.23 -8.06
C VAL A 117 8.72 -3.33 -8.18
N ALA A 118 8.15 -2.99 -9.34
CA ALA A 118 6.71 -3.11 -9.57
C ALA A 118 6.19 -4.55 -9.46
N TRP A 119 6.91 -5.53 -10.04
CA TRP A 119 6.53 -6.95 -9.95
C TRP A 119 6.57 -7.49 -8.52
N LEU A 120 7.64 -7.17 -7.78
CA LEU A 120 7.82 -7.64 -6.40
C LEU A 120 6.83 -6.97 -5.45
N HIS A 121 6.56 -5.67 -5.63
CA HIS A 121 5.55 -4.97 -4.85
C HIS A 121 4.14 -5.54 -5.07
N ALA A 122 3.74 -5.75 -6.32
CA ALA A 122 2.46 -6.39 -6.63
C ALA A 122 2.36 -7.81 -6.04
N LEU A 123 3.45 -8.59 -6.09
CA LEU A 123 3.51 -9.91 -5.47
C LEU A 123 3.36 -9.85 -3.95
N TRP A 124 3.99 -8.86 -3.31
CA TRP A 124 3.90 -8.63 -1.87
C TRP A 124 2.48 -8.23 -1.47
N LEU A 125 1.84 -7.29 -2.17
CA LEU A 125 0.43 -6.94 -1.92
C LEU A 125 -0.50 -8.15 -2.06
N ALA A 126 -0.29 -8.98 -3.09
CA ALA A 126 -1.03 -10.22 -3.25
C ALA A 126 -0.80 -11.20 -2.09
N TYR A 127 0.44 -11.29 -1.57
CA TYR A 127 0.75 -12.08 -0.38
C TYR A 127 -0.02 -11.57 0.84
N GLN A 128 -0.04 -10.27 1.05
CA GLN A 128 -0.76 -9.65 2.17
C GLN A 128 -2.26 -9.99 2.10
N GLN A 129 -2.90 -9.89 0.93
CA GLN A 129 -4.31 -10.26 0.77
C GLN A 129 -4.58 -11.74 1.07
N HIS A 130 -3.71 -12.64 0.62
CA HIS A 130 -3.97 -14.09 0.67
C HIS A 130 -3.49 -14.77 1.95
N LYS A 131 -2.67 -14.10 2.76
CA LYS A 131 -2.33 -14.56 4.11
C LYS A 131 -3.41 -14.24 5.15
N GLU A 132 -4.30 -13.28 4.86
CA GLU A 132 -5.35 -12.89 5.80
C GLU A 132 -6.36 -14.01 6.04
N ALA A 133 -6.95 -14.02 7.24
CA ALA A 133 -7.91 -15.05 7.64
C ALA A 133 -9.13 -15.12 6.72
N GLU A 134 -9.52 -13.98 6.14
CA GLU A 134 -10.66 -13.86 5.22
C GLU A 134 -10.43 -14.57 3.88
N ALA A 135 -9.18 -14.83 3.49
CA ALA A 135 -8.85 -15.58 2.27
C ALA A 135 -9.16 -17.09 2.39
N GLY A 136 -9.46 -17.57 3.61
CA GLY A 136 -9.77 -18.97 3.89
C GLY A 136 -8.56 -19.91 3.87
N LEU A 137 -8.78 -21.19 4.19
CA LEU A 137 -7.71 -22.19 4.36
C LEU A 137 -6.87 -22.43 3.09
N SER A 138 -7.42 -22.13 1.92
CA SER A 138 -6.72 -22.27 0.63
C SER A 138 -6.01 -21.00 0.17
N GLY A 139 -6.14 -19.88 0.89
CA GLY A 139 -5.64 -18.57 0.46
C GLY A 139 -4.16 -18.59 0.05
N LEU A 140 -3.30 -19.15 0.91
CA LEU A 140 -1.88 -19.27 0.60
C LEU A 140 -1.58 -20.16 -0.61
N PHE A 141 -2.36 -21.24 -0.84
CA PHE A 141 -2.14 -22.08 -2.01
C PHE A 141 -2.54 -21.38 -3.31
N VAL A 142 -3.60 -20.55 -3.26
CA VAL A 142 -3.98 -19.66 -4.36
C VAL A 142 -2.87 -18.65 -4.64
N TRP A 143 -2.30 -18.03 -3.60
CA TRP A 143 -1.16 -17.12 -3.76
C TRP A 143 0.04 -17.76 -4.47
N HIS A 144 0.40 -18.99 -4.08
CA HIS A 144 1.48 -19.73 -4.72
C HIS A 144 1.22 -19.98 -6.21
N ARG A 145 0.01 -20.46 -6.53
CA ARG A 145 -0.38 -20.87 -7.88
C ARG A 145 -0.49 -19.67 -8.82
N ASP A 146 -1.18 -18.62 -8.39
CA ASP A 146 -1.62 -17.54 -9.29
C ASP A 146 -0.63 -16.36 -9.32
N PHE A 147 0.13 -16.13 -8.24
CA PHE A 147 0.96 -14.92 -8.10
C PHE A 147 2.44 -15.27 -8.00
N LEU A 148 2.85 -16.04 -6.98
CA LEU A 148 4.26 -16.33 -6.73
C LEU A 148 4.93 -17.01 -7.94
N THR A 149 4.32 -18.09 -8.44
CA THR A 149 4.90 -18.86 -9.55
C THR A 149 5.04 -17.99 -10.80
N HIS A 150 4.05 -17.14 -11.07
CA HIS A 150 4.05 -16.27 -12.25
C HIS A 150 5.08 -15.14 -12.13
N ALA A 151 5.11 -14.44 -10.99
CA ALA A 151 6.02 -13.33 -10.74
C ALA A 151 7.49 -13.81 -10.76
N MET A 152 7.80 -14.90 -10.06
CA MET A 152 9.17 -15.45 -10.02
C MET A 152 9.62 -15.97 -11.39
N ALA A 153 8.72 -16.60 -12.16
CA ALA A 153 9.03 -17.04 -13.52
C ALA A 153 9.28 -15.86 -14.46
N THR A 154 8.70 -14.68 -14.20
CA THR A 154 8.87 -13.47 -15.01
C THR A 154 10.15 -12.72 -14.63
N VAL A 155 10.29 -12.36 -13.35
CA VAL A 155 11.41 -11.58 -12.82
C VAL A 155 12.74 -12.30 -13.03
N ARG A 156 12.77 -13.61 -12.78
CA ARG A 156 13.96 -14.45 -12.91
C ARG A 156 13.99 -15.25 -14.21
N ALA A 157 13.28 -14.83 -15.26
CA ALA A 157 13.45 -15.45 -16.57
C ALA A 157 14.85 -15.17 -17.14
N ALA A 158 15.42 -16.13 -17.88
CA ALA A 158 16.70 -15.95 -18.59
C ALA A 158 16.71 -14.75 -19.58
N GLY A 159 15.54 -14.37 -20.11
CA GLY A 159 15.33 -13.18 -20.94
C GLY A 159 14.52 -12.08 -20.26
N GLY A 160 14.35 -12.18 -18.94
CA GLY A 160 13.59 -11.25 -18.13
C GLY A 160 14.35 -9.96 -17.79
N PRO A 161 13.81 -9.15 -16.89
CA PRO A 161 14.37 -7.84 -16.53
C PRO A 161 15.77 -7.93 -15.90
N LEU A 162 16.06 -9.05 -15.22
CA LEU A 162 17.35 -9.32 -14.60
C LEU A 162 18.33 -10.10 -15.50
N SER A 163 18.00 -10.33 -16.77
CA SER A 163 18.81 -11.14 -17.69
C SER A 163 20.25 -10.65 -17.91
N ALA A 164 20.52 -9.35 -17.69
CA ALA A 164 21.84 -8.75 -17.79
C ALA A 164 22.58 -8.63 -16.44
N CYS A 165 21.99 -9.15 -15.35
CA CYS A 165 22.53 -9.09 -14.00
C CYS A 165 23.25 -10.40 -13.61
N MET A 166 23.37 -10.68 -12.31
CA MET A 166 24.11 -11.82 -11.78
C MET A 166 23.48 -13.15 -12.23
N THR A 167 24.31 -13.99 -12.83
CA THR A 167 23.98 -15.33 -13.32
C THR A 167 24.88 -16.43 -12.74
N ASP A 168 25.88 -16.03 -11.95
CA ASP A 168 26.81 -16.86 -11.19
C ASP A 168 27.00 -16.17 -9.83
N PRO A 169 26.69 -16.82 -8.68
CA PRO A 169 26.82 -16.22 -7.35
C PRO A 169 28.23 -15.68 -7.04
N ASP A 170 29.28 -16.26 -7.64
CA ASP A 170 30.66 -15.82 -7.42
C ASP A 170 31.05 -14.61 -8.28
N ARG A 171 30.15 -14.15 -9.16
CA ARG A 171 30.39 -13.05 -10.11
C ARG A 171 29.22 -12.07 -10.08
N PRO A 172 29.20 -11.13 -9.11
CA PRO A 172 28.17 -10.12 -9.05
C PRO A 172 28.19 -9.27 -10.33
N ALA A 173 27.00 -9.02 -10.87
CA ALA A 173 26.80 -8.18 -12.03
C ALA A 173 25.49 -7.41 -11.89
N HIS A 174 25.54 -6.11 -12.18
CA HIS A 174 24.39 -5.24 -12.24
C HIS A 174 24.44 -4.46 -13.56
N ARG A 175 23.34 -4.51 -14.32
CA ARG A 175 23.21 -3.76 -15.56
C ARG A 175 21.74 -3.54 -15.91
N LEU A 176 21.37 -2.27 -16.03
CA LEU A 176 20.08 -1.85 -16.56
C LEU A 176 20.05 -2.02 -18.09
N LEU A 177 19.03 -2.72 -18.59
CA LEU A 177 18.74 -2.81 -20.02
C LEU A 177 17.88 -1.62 -20.45
N PRO A 178 18.23 -0.91 -21.54
CA PRO A 178 17.42 0.19 -22.01
C PRO A 178 16.06 -0.32 -22.51
N GLY A 179 14.99 0.35 -22.10
CA GLY A 179 13.64 0.07 -22.57
C GLY A 179 13.48 0.31 -24.07
N PRO A 180 12.43 -0.27 -24.69
CA PRO A 180 12.10 0.01 -26.07
C PRO A 180 11.80 1.50 -26.29
N ARG A 181 12.05 2.00 -27.49
CA ARG A 181 11.69 3.38 -27.83
C ARG A 181 10.17 3.58 -27.74
N PRO A 182 9.69 4.74 -27.27
CA PRO A 182 8.28 5.08 -27.33
C PRO A 182 7.72 4.97 -28.74
N SER A 183 6.40 4.76 -28.84
CA SER A 183 5.72 4.67 -30.13
C SER A 183 5.89 5.96 -30.94
N ASN A 184 5.90 5.86 -32.26
CA ASN A 184 5.97 7.01 -33.17
C ASN A 184 4.85 8.05 -32.95
N ARG A 185 3.67 7.62 -32.45
CA ARG A 185 2.58 8.51 -32.08
C ARG A 185 2.98 9.46 -30.95
N THR A 186 3.71 8.95 -29.97
CA THR A 186 4.19 9.73 -28.83
C THR A 186 5.30 10.68 -29.24
N THR A 187 6.22 10.25 -30.11
CA THR A 187 7.34 11.10 -30.55
C THR A 187 6.88 12.26 -31.43
N SER A 188 5.89 12.06 -32.32
CA SER A 188 5.33 13.14 -33.13
C SER A 188 4.57 14.20 -32.32
N ALA A 189 4.12 13.89 -31.11
CA ALA A 189 3.50 14.87 -30.20
C ALA A 189 4.53 15.72 -29.44
N ILE A 190 5.79 15.26 -29.37
CA ILE A 190 6.90 15.96 -28.70
C ILE A 190 7.66 16.84 -29.73
N GLU A 191 7.62 16.49 -31.02
CA GLU A 191 8.32 17.15 -32.12
C GLU A 191 7.50 18.24 -32.85
N GLU A 192 6.47 18.85 -32.25
CA GLU A 192 5.88 20.06 -32.87
C GLU A 192 6.88 21.23 -32.83
N PRO A 193 7.12 21.93 -33.95
CA PRO A 193 8.34 22.71 -34.15
C PRO A 193 8.18 24.15 -33.65
N ASP A 194 9.21 24.65 -32.99
CA ASP A 194 9.47 26.08 -32.77
C ASP A 194 9.45 26.79 -34.14
N GLU A 195 8.55 27.77 -34.32
CA GLU A 195 8.40 28.50 -35.58
C GLU A 195 9.71 29.22 -35.98
N PRO A 196 10.13 29.21 -37.26
CA PRO A 196 11.25 30.03 -37.69
C PRO A 196 10.79 31.48 -37.89
N GLY A 197 10.78 32.25 -36.81
CA GLY A 197 10.80 33.70 -36.85
C GLY A 197 12.23 34.20 -36.87
N GLU A 198 12.77 34.55 -38.04
CA GLU A 198 13.31 35.89 -38.28
C GLU A 198 13.85 36.06 -39.71
N ARG A 199 13.19 37.00 -40.38
CA ARG A 199 13.57 37.59 -41.65
C ARG A 199 14.65 38.63 -41.32
N GLY A 200 15.91 38.20 -41.25
CA GLY A 200 17.07 39.04 -40.97
C GLY A 200 17.82 39.43 -42.24
N ASP A 201 17.51 40.63 -42.73
CA ASP A 201 18.22 41.38 -43.77
C ASP A 201 19.68 41.63 -43.37
N HIS A 202 20.63 41.17 -44.19
CA HIS A 202 22.00 41.69 -44.20
C HIS A 202 22.42 41.96 -45.65
N GLY A 203 21.97 43.11 -46.16
CA GLY A 203 22.86 44.26 -46.33
C GLY A 203 24.23 43.96 -46.95
N GLU A 204 24.25 44.00 -48.28
CA GLU A 204 25.42 44.15 -49.13
C GLU A 204 26.18 45.45 -48.82
N SER A 205 27.47 45.35 -48.51
CA SER A 205 28.50 46.41 -48.54
C SER A 205 29.86 45.68 -48.54
N GLY A 206 30.64 45.66 -49.63
CA GLY A 206 31.60 46.70 -50.01
C GLY A 206 32.75 46.77 -48.98
N GLU A 207 34.05 46.69 -49.26
CA GLU A 207 34.81 46.96 -50.48
C GLU A 207 36.32 46.68 -50.18
N LEU A 208 37.05 46.18 -51.18
CA LEU A 208 38.50 46.33 -51.53
C LEU A 208 39.64 46.30 -50.46
N GLY A 209 40.61 45.39 -50.70
CA GLY A 209 41.96 45.83 -51.08
C GLY A 209 43.19 45.24 -50.36
N GLN A 210 44.19 44.87 -51.21
CA GLN A 210 45.64 44.65 -50.99
C GLN A 210 46.07 43.17 -50.87
N ALA A 211 46.78 42.55 -51.82
CA ALA A 211 47.98 42.86 -52.61
C ALA A 211 49.33 42.65 -51.87
N SER A 212 50.03 41.60 -52.35
CA SER A 212 51.48 41.39 -52.43
C SER A 212 52.28 40.90 -51.21
N GLY A 213 52.94 39.77 -51.45
CA GLY A 213 54.05 39.17 -50.70
C GLY A 213 54.46 37.88 -51.39
#